data_AF-A0A699YZJ3-F1
#
_entry.id   AF-A0A699YZJ3-F1
#
_cell.length_a   1.000
_cell.length_b   1.000
_cell.length_c   1.000
_cell.angle_alpha   90.00
_cell.angle_beta   90.00
_cell.angle_gamma   90.00
#
_symmetry.space_group_name_H-M   'P 1'
#
loop_
_entity.id
_entity.type
_entity.pdbx_description
1 polymer ?
#
loop_
_entity_poly.entity_id
_entity_poly.type
_entity_poly.pdbx_seq_one_letter_code
_entity_poly.pdbx_strand_id
1 'polypeptide(L)'
;MQACCCRLQACIACDAPEVLAEGLRRANEAGLQLTYRAVHEGLIHWAAQLDLTKMGMILQAMHDSGLPPTTRTAYTAIRAAVNSARLDIAEMYASRFQAAGVRLNDATQQFLALARQRHRDREAAMNGSM
;
A
#
# COMPACT_ATOMS: atom_id res chain seq x y z
N MET A 1 8.45 3.40 26.04
CA MET A 1 7.73 3.18 24.76
C MET A 1 7.68 4.41 23.83
N GLN A 2 8.30 5.56 24.16
CA GLN A 2 8.29 6.76 23.29
C GLN A 2 9.41 6.81 22.24
N ALA A 3 10.57 6.18 22.51
CA ALA A 3 11.73 6.23 21.61
C ALA A 3 11.51 5.56 20.23
N CYS A 4 10.58 4.62 20.13
CA CYS A 4 10.26 3.94 18.87
C CYS A 4 9.43 4.83 17.92
N CYS A 5 8.51 5.65 18.48
CA CYS A 5 7.63 6.50 17.69
C CYS A 5 8.39 7.67 17.01
N CYS A 6 9.34 8.29 17.72
CA CYS A 6 10.11 9.42 17.20
C CYS A 6 11.05 9.05 16.03
N ARG A 7 11.61 7.83 16.02
CA ARG A 7 12.48 7.37 14.92
C ARG A 7 11.68 7.08 13.64
N LEU A 8 10.42 6.66 13.77
CA LEU A 8 9.59 6.32 12.62
C LEU A 8 9.05 7.58 11.91
N GLN A 9 8.72 8.64 12.66
CA GLN A 9 8.43 9.95 12.05
C GLN A 9 9.64 10.54 11.31
N ALA A 10 10.85 10.32 11.83
CA ALA A 10 12.07 10.72 11.12
C ALA A 10 12.24 9.97 9.78
N CYS A 11 11.86 8.69 9.70
CA CYS A 11 11.92 7.93 8.44
C CYS A 11 10.99 8.52 7.37
N ILE A 12 9.79 8.97 7.77
CA ILE A 12 8.85 9.64 6.86
C ILE A 12 9.38 11.03 6.47
N ALA A 13 9.87 11.81 7.44
CA ALA A 13 10.41 13.15 7.19
C ALA A 13 11.67 13.14 6.31
N CYS A 14 12.49 12.09 6.41
CA CYS A 14 13.69 11.89 5.61
C CYS A 14 13.44 11.08 4.33
N ASP A 15 12.19 10.73 4.01
CA ASP A 15 11.82 9.93 2.84
C ASP A 15 12.62 8.62 2.69
N ALA A 16 12.78 7.90 3.81
CA ALA A 16 13.60 6.69 3.93
C ALA A 16 12.73 5.43 4.16
N PRO A 17 11.98 4.95 3.15
CA PRO A 17 11.12 3.78 3.25
C PRO A 17 11.90 2.49 3.52
N GLU A 18 13.14 2.37 3.05
CA GLU A 18 14.03 1.23 3.31
C GLU A 18 14.38 1.10 4.78
N VAL A 19 14.60 2.23 5.48
CA VAL A 19 14.89 2.23 6.91
C VAL A 19 13.66 1.81 7.70
N LEU A 20 12.47 2.27 7.27
CA LEU A 20 11.21 1.82 7.86
C LEU A 20 10.98 0.32 7.63
N ALA A 21 11.16 -0.16 6.40
CA ALA A 21 11.02 -1.57 6.03
C ALA A 21 11.96 -2.47 6.85
N GLU A 22 13.23 -2.06 6.97
CA GLU A 22 14.21 -2.77 7.77
C GLU A 22 13.86 -2.74 9.27
N GLY A 23 13.40 -1.60 9.77
CA GLY A 23 12.92 -1.47 11.14
C GLY A 23 11.77 -2.44 11.46
N LEU A 24 10.86 -2.67 10.50
CA LEU A 24 9.77 -3.64 10.65
C LEU A 24 10.31 -5.07 10.73
N ARG A 25 11.20 -5.45 9.82
CA ARG A 25 11.80 -6.80 9.81
C ARG A 25 12.54 -7.11 11.10
N ARG A 26 13.41 -6.21 11.55
CA ARG A 26 14.21 -6.40 12.77
C ARG A 26 13.35 -6.39 14.04
N ALA A 27 12.27 -5.60 14.07
CA ALA A 27 11.36 -5.61 15.19
C ALA A 27 10.64 -6.97 15.32
N ASN A 28 10.26 -7.59 14.19
CA ASN A 28 9.71 -8.93 14.19
C ASN A 28 10.72 -9.98 14.67
N GLU A 29 11.97 -9.93 14.18
CA GLU A 29 13.06 -10.80 14.65
C GLU A 29 13.30 -10.67 16.15
N ALA A 30 13.17 -9.47 16.70
CA ALA A 30 13.31 -9.18 18.13
C ALA A 30 12.06 -9.50 18.97
N GLY A 31 10.98 -10.02 18.36
CA GLY A 31 9.71 -10.31 19.05
C GLY A 31 8.97 -9.06 19.54
N LEU A 32 9.26 -7.89 18.97
CA LEU A 32 8.63 -6.62 19.35
C LEU A 32 7.29 -6.45 18.65
N GLN A 33 6.27 -6.11 19.41
CA GLN A 33 4.95 -5.76 18.89
C GLN A 33 5.01 -4.39 18.21
N LEU A 34 5.01 -4.38 16.88
CA LEU A 34 4.98 -3.18 16.06
C LEU A 34 3.60 -2.51 16.14
N THR A 35 3.59 -1.18 16.21
CA THR A 35 2.33 -0.43 16.15
C THR A 35 1.96 -0.13 14.70
N TYR A 36 0.72 -0.46 14.32
CA TYR A 36 0.15 -0.15 13.00
C TYR A 36 0.24 1.31 12.60
N ARG A 37 0.27 2.21 13.59
CA ARG A 37 0.22 3.65 13.40
C ARG A 37 1.34 4.14 12.49
N ALA A 38 2.59 3.81 12.78
CA ALA A 38 3.73 4.31 12.03
C ALA A 38 3.74 3.79 10.57
N VAL A 39 3.38 2.52 10.39
CA VAL A 39 3.28 1.90 9.06
C VAL A 39 2.18 2.57 8.24
N HIS A 40 1.02 2.84 8.84
CA HIS A 40 -0.07 3.54 8.17
C HIS A 40 0.26 5.00 7.86
N GLU A 41 0.93 5.71 8.75
CA GLU A 41 1.38 7.09 8.50
C GLU A 41 2.32 7.15 7.30
N GLY A 42 3.30 6.24 7.23
CA GLY A 42 4.19 6.12 6.07
C GLY A 42 3.43 5.79 4.78
N LEU A 43 2.59 4.74 4.81
CA LEU A 43 1.78 4.36 3.65
C LEU A 43 0.89 5.50 3.14
N ILE A 44 0.30 6.29 4.04
CA ILE A 44 -0.51 7.46 3.65
C ILE A 44 0.37 8.54 3.02
N HIS A 45 1.55 8.80 3.58
CA HIS A 45 2.49 9.79 3.06
C HIS A 45 2.94 9.47 1.63
N TRP A 46 3.40 8.24 1.37
CA TRP A 46 3.83 7.85 0.01
C TRP A 46 2.65 7.62 -0.94
N ALA A 47 1.48 7.22 -0.44
CA ALA A 47 0.26 7.18 -1.24
C ALA A 47 -0.17 8.56 -1.75
N ALA A 48 0.00 9.61 -0.94
CA ALA A 48 -0.30 10.98 -1.36
C ALA A 48 0.61 11.45 -2.51
N GLN A 49 1.82 10.88 -2.60
CA GLN A 49 2.78 11.13 -3.66
C GLN A 49 2.65 10.16 -4.84
N LEU A 50 1.72 9.19 -4.77
CA LEU A 50 1.53 8.14 -5.77
C LEU A 50 2.77 7.27 -6.01
N ASP A 51 3.66 7.19 -5.02
CA ASP A 51 4.91 6.42 -5.09
C ASP A 51 4.66 4.94 -4.74
N LEU A 52 4.21 4.19 -5.75
CA LEU A 52 3.86 2.78 -5.59
C LEU A 52 5.06 1.89 -5.26
N THR A 53 6.27 2.31 -5.61
CA THR A 53 7.51 1.57 -5.33
C THR A 53 7.76 1.57 -3.83
N LYS A 54 7.76 2.75 -3.20
CA LYS A 54 7.96 2.88 -1.75
C LYS A 54 6.83 2.22 -0.97
N MET A 55 5.59 2.38 -1.43
CA MET A 55 4.46 1.66 -0.84
C MET A 55 4.64 0.15 -0.91
N GLY A 56 5.09 -0.38 -2.05
CA GLY A 56 5.36 -1.80 -2.24
C GLY A 56 6.41 -2.33 -1.27
N MET A 57 7.48 -1.58 -1.03
CA MET A 57 8.52 -1.94 -0.04
C MET A 57 7.93 -2.08 1.37
N ILE A 58 7.10 -1.13 1.79
CA ILE A 58 6.47 -1.18 3.12
C ILE A 58 5.46 -2.33 3.20
N LEU A 59 4.62 -2.53 2.19
CA LEU A 59 3.65 -3.62 2.16
C LEU A 59 4.33 -5.00 2.17
N GLN A 60 5.47 -5.13 1.50
CA GLN A 60 6.26 -6.35 1.56
C GLN A 60 6.88 -6.54 2.95
N ALA A 61 7.46 -5.50 3.53
CA ALA A 61 8.00 -5.57 4.89
C ALA A 61 6.92 -5.92 5.93
N MET A 62 5.69 -5.41 5.79
CA MET A 62 4.56 -5.82 6.63
C MET A 62 4.30 -7.32 6.54
N HIS A 63 4.28 -7.87 5.32
CA HIS A 63 4.07 -9.29 5.09
C HIS A 63 5.20 -10.14 5.69
N ASP A 64 6.46 -9.79 5.42
CA ASP A 64 7.63 -10.50 5.92
C ASP A 64 7.71 -10.46 7.46
N SER A 65 7.20 -9.39 8.05
CA SER A 65 7.15 -9.18 9.51
C SER A 65 5.91 -9.80 10.16
N GLY A 66 5.06 -10.49 9.40
CA GLY A 66 3.82 -11.08 9.91
C GLY A 66 2.78 -10.07 10.40
N LEU A 67 2.87 -8.80 9.99
CA LEU A 67 1.92 -7.76 10.34
C LEU A 67 0.74 -7.78 9.36
N PRO A 68 -0.45 -8.26 9.76
CA PRO A 68 -1.54 -8.46 8.80
C PRO A 68 -2.06 -7.11 8.27
N PRO A 69 -2.33 -6.99 6.96
CA PRO A 69 -2.92 -5.79 6.40
C PRO A 69 -4.35 -5.59 6.92
N THR A 70 -4.80 -4.34 6.98
CA THR A 70 -6.18 -4.00 7.36
C THR A 70 -6.96 -3.46 6.17
N THR A 71 -8.29 -3.31 6.31
CA THR A 71 -9.11 -2.63 5.30
C THR A 71 -8.61 -1.22 4.99
N ARG A 72 -8.05 -0.51 5.97
CA ARG A 72 -7.44 0.81 5.77
C ARG A 72 -6.17 0.71 4.93
N THR A 73 -5.31 -0.27 5.20
CA THR A 73 -4.11 -0.54 4.38
C THR A 73 -4.51 -0.79 2.92
N ALA A 74 -5.50 -1.67 2.72
CA ALA A 74 -5.98 -2.03 1.39
C ALA A 74 -6.56 -0.83 0.63
N TYR A 75 -7.43 -0.05 1.27
CA TYR A 75 -7.99 1.16 0.69
C TYR A 75 -6.90 2.14 0.24
N THR A 76 -5.92 2.45 1.10
CA THR A 76 -4.83 3.38 0.79
C THR A 76 -4.00 2.91 -0.40
N ALA A 77 -3.58 1.64 -0.42
CA ALA A 77 -2.76 1.07 -1.48
C ALA A 77 -3.48 0.98 -2.83
N ILE A 78 -4.72 0.51 -2.84
CA ILE A 78 -5.51 0.38 -4.07
C ILE A 78 -5.86 1.76 -4.63
N ARG A 79 -6.25 2.71 -3.77
CA ARG A 79 -6.53 4.09 -4.21
C ARG A 79 -5.31 4.73 -4.85
N ALA A 80 -4.13 4.59 -4.24
CA ALA A 80 -2.89 5.11 -4.82
C ALA A 80 -2.63 4.49 -6.19
N ALA A 81 -2.70 3.16 -6.33
CA ALA A 81 -2.47 2.47 -7.60
C ALA A 81 -3.45 2.89 -8.71
N VAL A 82 -4.74 3.02 -8.37
CA VAL A 82 -5.78 3.52 -9.29
C VAL A 82 -5.48 4.96 -9.71
N ASN A 83 -5.09 5.83 -8.78
CA ASN A 83 -4.76 7.23 -9.08
C ASN A 83 -3.48 7.36 -9.94
N SER A 84 -2.53 6.43 -9.81
CA SER A 84 -1.35 6.34 -10.70
C SER A 84 -1.68 5.73 -12.08
N ALA A 85 -2.95 5.44 -12.37
CA ALA A 85 -3.41 4.75 -13.57
C ALA A 85 -2.76 3.35 -13.78
N ARG A 86 -2.34 2.70 -12.68
CA ARG A 86 -1.72 1.37 -12.68
C ARG A 86 -2.73 0.32 -12.24
N LEU A 87 -3.62 -0.06 -13.17
CA LEU A 87 -4.65 -1.07 -12.91
C LEU A 87 -4.04 -2.43 -12.56
N ASP A 88 -2.97 -2.82 -13.24
CA ASP A 88 -2.17 -4.01 -12.97
C ASP A 88 -1.78 -4.12 -11.48
N ILE A 89 -1.21 -3.05 -10.92
CA ILE A 89 -0.79 -2.99 -9.52
C ILE A 89 -2.01 -2.96 -8.59
N ALA A 90 -3.08 -2.25 -8.97
CA ALA A 90 -4.30 -2.17 -8.17
C ALA A 90 -4.97 -3.55 -8.00
N GLU A 91 -5.06 -4.33 -9.08
CA GLU A 91 -5.58 -5.70 -9.07
C GLU A 91 -4.70 -6.64 -8.25
N MET A 92 -3.38 -6.55 -8.43
CA MET A 92 -2.40 -7.32 -7.65
C MET A 92 -2.58 -7.05 -6.14
N TYR A 93 -2.70 -5.78 -5.74
CA TYR A 93 -2.95 -5.43 -4.34
C TYR A 93 -4.29 -5.94 -3.84
N ALA A 94 -5.37 -5.79 -4.62
CA ALA A 94 -6.68 -6.30 -4.25
C ALA A 94 -6.66 -7.81 -3.98
N SER A 95 -6.09 -8.59 -4.91
CA SER A 95 -5.95 -10.04 -4.78
C SER A 95 -5.12 -10.41 -3.55
N ARG A 96 -3.97 -9.77 -3.34
CA ARG A 96 -3.09 -10.01 -2.18
C ARG A 96 -3.80 -9.74 -0.85
N PHE A 97 -4.55 -8.64 -0.74
CA PHE A 97 -5.25 -8.31 0.50
C PHE A 97 -6.44 -9.24 0.76
N GLN A 98 -7.19 -9.62 -0.28
CA GLN A 98 -8.27 -10.59 -0.14
C GLN A 98 -7.75 -11.97 0.28
N ALA A 99 -6.62 -12.42 -0.29
CA ALA A 99 -5.95 -13.66 0.11
C ALA A 99 -5.48 -13.63 1.57
N ALA A 100 -5.11 -12.45 2.08
CA ALA A 100 -4.81 -12.22 3.49
C ALA A 100 -6.06 -12.08 4.39
N GLY A 101 -7.27 -12.32 3.86
CA GLY A 101 -8.54 -12.25 4.59
C GLY A 101 -9.10 -10.84 4.76
N VAL A 102 -8.53 -9.82 4.10
CA VAL A 102 -9.03 -8.45 4.20
C VAL A 102 -10.27 -8.26 3.33
N ARG A 103 -11.38 -7.89 3.96
CA ARG A 103 -12.59 -7.47 3.25
C ARG A 103 -12.39 -6.05 2.71
N LEU A 104 -12.42 -5.91 1.39
CA LEU A 104 -12.41 -4.60 0.71
C LEU A 104 -13.76 -3.91 0.94
N ASN A 105 -13.71 -2.63 1.33
CA ASN A 105 -14.92 -1.82 1.50
C ASN A 105 -15.51 -1.39 0.14
N ASP A 106 -16.75 -0.93 0.15
CA ASP A 106 -17.50 -0.56 -1.07
C ASP A 106 -16.79 0.53 -1.88
N ALA A 107 -16.20 1.53 -1.20
CA ALA A 107 -15.43 2.58 -1.85
C ALA A 107 -14.22 2.03 -2.62
N THR A 108 -13.50 1.07 -2.06
CA THR A 108 -12.36 0.40 -2.72
C THR A 108 -12.82 -0.38 -3.93
N GLN A 109 -13.93 -1.10 -3.81
CA GLN A 109 -14.51 -1.88 -4.91
C GLN A 109 -14.97 -0.98 -6.05
N GLN A 110 -15.60 0.16 -5.74
CA GLN A 110 -16.00 1.16 -6.73
C GLN A 110 -14.79 1.75 -7.47
N PHE A 111 -13.69 2.04 -6.77
CA PHE A 111 -12.45 2.52 -7.41
C PHE A 111 -11.90 1.50 -8.42
N LEU A 112 -11.85 0.21 -8.06
CA LEU A 112 -11.41 -0.84 -8.97
C LEU A 112 -12.34 -0.97 -10.17
N ALA A 113 -13.65 -0.94 -9.97
CA ALA A 113 -14.63 -1.00 -11.07
C ALA A 113 -14.45 0.16 -12.07
N LEU A 114 -14.28 1.38 -11.56
CA LEU A 114 -14.03 2.57 -12.38
C LEU A 114 -12.69 2.48 -13.12
N ALA A 115 -11.63 2.00 -12.46
CA ALA A 115 -10.32 1.83 -13.07
C ALA A 115 -10.36 0.80 -14.22
N ARG A 116 -11.05 -0.34 -14.00
CA ARG A 116 -11.28 -1.37 -15.03
C ARG A 116 -12.04 -0.81 -16.23
N GLN A 117 -13.09 -0.01 -16.00
CA GLN A 117 -13.85 0.60 -17.09
C GLN A 117 -12.95 1.54 -17.92
N ARG A 118 -12.22 2.44 -17.26
CA ARG A 118 -11.30 3.37 -17.93
C ARG A 118 -10.22 2.65 -18.73
N HIS A 119 -9.73 1.51 -18.24
CA HIS A 119 -8.76 0.70 -18.98
C HIS A 119 -9.36 0.13 -20.26
N ARG A 120 -10.55 -0.49 -20.18
CA ARG A 120 -11.27 -1.00 -21.36
C ARG A 120 -11.55 0.09 -22.38
N ASP A 121 -12.00 1.27 -21.92
CA ASP A 121 -12.30 2.39 -22.81
C ASP A 121 -11.04 2.86 -23.56
N ARG A 122 -9.88 2.89 -22.88
CA ARG A 122 -8.58 3.21 -23.51
C ARG A 122 -8.15 2.16 -24.52
N GLU A 123 -8.27 0.87 -24.19
CA GLU A 123 -7.96 -0.22 -25.11
C GLU A 123 -8.85 -0.20 -26.36
N ALA A 124 -10.16 0.06 -26.19
CA ALA A 124 -11.11 0.20 -27.29
C ALA A 124 -10.78 1.40 -28.19
N ALA A 125 -10.39 2.54 -27.61
CA ALA A 125 -9.98 3.72 -28.37
C ALA A 125 -8.70 3.48 -29.18
N MET A 126 -7.74 2.71 -28.63
CA MET A 126 -6.52 2.31 -29.34
C MET A 126 -6.82 1.33 -30.49
N ASN A 127 -7.71 0.36 -30.26
CA ASN A 127 -8.03 -0.68 -31.25
C ASN A 127 -9.00 -0.21 -32.35
N GLY A 128 -9.82 0.82 -32.10
CA GLY A 128 -10.74 1.40 -33.08
C GLY A 128 -10.14 2.51 -33.96
N SER A 129 -8.86 2.86 -33.75
CA SER A 129 -8.13 3.86 -34.53
C SER A 129 -7.16 3.24 -35.57
N MET A 130 -7.21 1.91 -35.75
CA MET A 130 -6.57 1.15 -36.85
C MET A 130 -7.63 0.67 -37.83
#